data_AF-A0A9B0T471-F1
#
_entry.id   AF-A0A9B0T471-F1
#
_cell.length_a   1.000
_cell.length_b   1.000
_cell.length_c   1.000
_cell.angle_alpha   90.00
_cell.angle_beta   90.00
_cell.angle_gamma   90.00
#
_symmetry.space_group_name_H-M   'P 1'
#
loop_
_entity.id
_entity.type
_entity.pdbx_description
1 polymer ?
#
loop_
_entity_poly.entity_id
_entity_poly.type
_entity_poly.pdbx_seq_one_letter_code
_entity_poly.pdbx_strand_id
1 'polypeptide(L)'
;MHAPLDFKRLQQDISQEMEKLASFPKNFRDIVFDNIQAMLGDREALQNLMDKLEEENPSGHLNGPGGIILNEMRKNTKDLWIRPQYCITDILDTIMVLNNTQHILLAESMKMRILAQQRELVRSILEPNFKYPWHIPFTLKPELLTPLQDEGVDITYDLLVECGLKMEQNSPRSTWSLEVKEPLSALYGVLSLLQQLADP
;
A
#
# COMPACT_ATOMS: atom_id res chain seq x y z
N MET A 1 7.54 -11.05 5.59
CA MET A 1 8.34 -9.92 6.11
C MET A 1 8.03 -9.78 7.59
N HIS A 2 9.00 -9.96 8.50
CA HIS A 2 8.76 -9.76 9.93
C HIS A 2 8.66 -8.27 10.25
N ALA A 3 7.72 -7.86 11.10
CA ALA A 3 7.60 -6.44 11.46
C ALA A 3 8.87 -5.96 12.21
N PRO A 4 9.38 -4.75 11.91
CA PRO A 4 10.49 -4.17 12.64
C PRO A 4 10.25 -4.10 14.16
N LEU A 5 11.33 -4.02 14.94
CA LEU A 5 11.25 -3.84 16.40
C LEU A 5 10.81 -2.42 16.80
N ASP A 6 11.10 -1.42 15.96
CA ASP A 6 10.77 0.00 16.19
C ASP A 6 10.01 0.59 14.98
N PHE A 7 9.01 1.42 15.26
CA PHE A 7 8.21 2.09 14.24
C PHE A 7 9.08 3.04 13.40
N LYS A 8 10.10 3.66 14.01
CA LYS A 8 11.04 4.51 13.27
C LYS A 8 11.77 3.74 12.18
N ARG A 9 12.09 2.46 12.43
CA ARG A 9 12.75 1.63 11.43
C ARG A 9 11.80 1.31 10.28
N LEU A 10 10.56 0.92 10.59
CA LEU A 10 9.50 0.74 9.58
C LEU A 10 9.34 1.99 8.71
N GLN A 11 9.27 3.16 9.35
CA GLN A 11 9.12 4.42 8.63
C GLN A 11 10.35 4.74 7.76
N GLN A 12 11.57 4.48 8.24
CA GLN A 12 12.79 4.65 7.45
C GLN A 12 12.82 3.75 6.22
N ASP A 13 12.51 2.46 6.39
CA ASP A 13 12.51 1.49 5.30
C ASP A 13 11.47 1.92 4.23
N ILE A 14 10.25 2.29 4.64
CA ILE A 14 9.21 2.79 3.72
C ILE A 14 9.62 4.11 3.06
N SER A 15 10.21 5.05 3.80
CA SER A 15 10.65 6.34 3.24
C SER A 15 11.70 6.15 2.14
N GLN A 16 12.62 5.20 2.29
CA GLN A 16 13.62 4.91 1.26
C GLN A 16 12.97 4.41 -0.04
N GLU A 17 11.96 3.54 0.07
CA GLU A 17 11.21 3.10 -1.10
C GLU A 17 10.40 4.23 -1.73
N MET A 18 9.78 5.09 -0.92
CA MET A 18 9.08 6.28 -1.40
C MET A 18 10.02 7.24 -2.15
N GLU A 19 11.23 7.47 -1.65
CA GLU A 19 12.24 8.31 -2.32
C GLU A 19 12.68 7.75 -3.67
N LYS A 20 12.85 6.42 -3.78
CA LYS A 20 13.12 5.77 -5.05
C LYS A 20 11.97 5.98 -6.03
N LEU A 21 10.72 5.77 -5.58
CA LEU A 21 9.53 5.97 -6.42
C LEU A 21 9.37 7.43 -6.85
N ALA A 22 9.58 8.38 -5.93
CA ALA A 22 9.50 9.82 -6.21
C ALA A 22 10.53 10.27 -7.26
N SER A 23 11.64 9.54 -7.42
CA SER A 23 12.64 9.84 -8.45
C SER A 23 12.15 9.55 -9.88
N PHE A 24 11.04 8.82 -10.05
CA PHE A 24 10.47 8.56 -11.36
C PHE A 24 9.66 9.74 -11.90
N PRO A 25 9.66 9.93 -13.24
CA PRO A 25 8.81 10.92 -13.88
C PRO A 25 7.34 10.79 -13.48
N LYS A 26 6.65 11.92 -13.28
CA LYS A 26 5.26 11.94 -12.82
C LYS A 26 4.32 11.15 -13.75
N ASN A 27 4.48 11.30 -15.07
CA ASN A 27 3.71 10.53 -16.05
C ASN A 27 3.90 9.01 -15.91
N PHE A 28 5.09 8.56 -15.55
CA PHE A 28 5.34 7.15 -15.28
C PHE A 28 4.64 6.70 -14.00
N ARG A 29 4.75 7.48 -12.92
CA ARG A 29 4.06 7.20 -11.65
C ARG A 29 2.54 7.12 -11.82
N ASP A 30 1.96 8.01 -12.61
CA ASP A 30 0.51 8.02 -12.90
C ASP A 30 0.08 6.77 -13.67
N ILE A 31 0.85 6.36 -14.68
CA ILE A 31 0.60 5.11 -15.42
C ILE A 31 0.67 3.91 -14.47
N VAL A 32 1.67 3.85 -13.58
CA VAL A 32 1.77 2.76 -12.59
C VAL A 32 0.59 2.79 -11.64
N PHE A 33 0.22 3.97 -11.12
CA PHE A 33 -0.92 4.15 -10.21
C PHE A 33 -2.23 3.62 -10.82
N ASP A 34 -2.58 4.09 -12.02
CA ASP A 34 -3.84 3.75 -12.68
C ASP A 34 -3.93 2.25 -13.00
N ASN A 35 -2.81 1.66 -13.45
CA ASN A 35 -2.79 0.26 -13.83
C ASN A 35 -2.70 -0.69 -12.62
N ILE A 36 -2.04 -0.29 -11.53
CA ILE A 36 -2.14 -1.03 -10.26
C ILE A 36 -3.57 -1.00 -9.75
N GLN A 37 -4.23 0.17 -9.76
CA GLN A 37 -5.63 0.28 -9.34
C GLN A 37 -6.52 -0.70 -10.11
N ALA A 38 -6.35 -0.80 -11.42
CA ALA A 38 -7.11 -1.70 -12.29
C ALA A 38 -6.85 -3.19 -11.99
N MET A 39 -5.69 -3.54 -11.43
CA MET A 39 -5.32 -4.93 -11.11
C MET A 39 -5.56 -5.32 -9.66
N LEU A 40 -5.83 -4.38 -8.74
CA LEU A 40 -6.06 -4.73 -7.33
C LEU A 40 -7.23 -5.72 -7.14
N GLY A 41 -8.25 -5.67 -8.00
CA GLY A 41 -9.33 -6.67 -8.00
C GLY A 41 -8.96 -8.02 -8.65
N ASP A 42 -7.78 -8.13 -9.25
CA ASP A 42 -7.29 -9.27 -10.02
C ASP A 42 -5.87 -9.66 -9.55
N ARG A 43 -5.82 -10.46 -8.48
CA ARG A 43 -4.57 -10.97 -7.91
C ARG A 43 -3.73 -11.76 -8.92
N GLU A 44 -4.37 -12.43 -9.88
CA GLU A 44 -3.66 -13.15 -10.94
C GLU A 44 -2.95 -12.18 -11.87
N ALA A 45 -3.57 -11.05 -12.23
CA ALA A 45 -2.91 -10.01 -13.01
C ALA A 45 -1.71 -9.39 -12.27
N LEU A 46 -1.83 -9.13 -10.96
CA LEU A 46 -0.71 -8.67 -10.12
C LEU A 46 0.43 -9.69 -10.10
N GLN A 47 0.13 -10.97 -9.88
CA GLN A 47 1.11 -12.05 -9.88
C GLN A 47 1.80 -12.20 -11.24
N ASN A 48 1.04 -12.19 -12.34
CA ASN A 48 1.58 -12.28 -13.69
C ASN A 48 2.55 -11.13 -14.01
N LEU A 49 2.27 -9.91 -13.53
CA LEU A 49 3.19 -8.80 -13.66
C LEU A 49 4.46 -9.03 -12.84
N MET A 50 4.33 -9.47 -11.58
CA MET A 50 5.45 -9.74 -10.69
C MET A 50 6.38 -10.83 -11.26
N ASP A 51 5.82 -11.97 -11.66
CA ASP A 51 6.56 -13.07 -12.30
C ASP A 51 7.32 -12.56 -13.54
N LYS A 52 6.68 -11.69 -14.32
CA LYS A 52 7.31 -11.12 -15.51
C LYS A 52 8.46 -10.19 -15.18
N LEU A 53 8.38 -9.45 -14.08
CA LEU A 53 9.45 -8.57 -13.61
C LEU A 53 10.59 -9.34 -12.96
N GLU A 54 10.40 -10.58 -12.55
CA GLU A 54 11.47 -11.41 -11.97
C GLU A 54 12.27 -12.19 -13.03
N GLU A 55 11.77 -12.28 -14.26
CA GLU A 55 12.51 -12.89 -15.37
C GLU A 55 13.84 -12.18 -15.65
N GLU A 56 14.90 -12.95 -15.92
CA GLU A 56 16.23 -12.41 -16.26
C GLU A 56 16.21 -11.50 -17.51
N ASN A 57 15.28 -11.74 -18.42
CA ASN A 57 15.05 -10.92 -19.60
C ASN A 57 13.55 -10.77 -19.88
N PRO A 58 12.87 -9.80 -19.24
CA PRO A 58 11.44 -9.53 -19.42
C PRO A 58 11.17 -9.02 -20.83
N SER A 59 11.20 -9.92 -21.82
CA SER A 59 11.03 -9.61 -23.25
C SER A 59 9.66 -10.03 -23.77
N GLY A 60 8.95 -10.86 -23.01
CA GLY A 60 7.58 -11.27 -23.33
C GLY A 60 6.56 -10.13 -23.19
N HIS A 61 5.42 -10.34 -23.84
CA HIS A 61 4.27 -9.44 -23.78
C HIS A 61 3.34 -9.88 -22.66
N LEU A 62 2.90 -8.94 -21.82
CA LEU A 62 1.68 -9.10 -21.03
C LEU A 62 0.57 -8.29 -21.70
N ASN A 63 -0.64 -8.82 -21.63
CA ASN A 63 -1.83 -8.09 -22.01
C ASN A 63 -2.34 -7.26 -20.82
N GLY A 64 -3.23 -6.31 -21.09
CA GLY A 64 -3.93 -5.56 -20.04
C GLY A 64 -3.02 -4.60 -19.25
N PRO A 65 -3.43 -4.23 -18.02
CA PRO A 65 -2.76 -3.19 -17.26
C PRO A 65 -1.28 -3.48 -16.94
N GLY A 66 -0.94 -4.73 -16.60
CA GLY A 66 0.45 -5.13 -16.37
C GLY A 66 1.34 -4.97 -17.61
N GLY A 67 0.79 -5.23 -18.80
CA GLY A 67 1.45 -4.95 -20.07
C GLY A 67 1.73 -3.48 -20.32
N ILE A 68 0.82 -2.60 -19.89
CA ILE A 68 0.99 -1.14 -20.01
C ILE A 68 2.15 -0.69 -19.12
N ILE A 69 2.20 -1.14 -17.86
CA ILE A 69 3.30 -0.84 -16.93
C ILE A 69 4.65 -1.32 -17.51
N LEU A 70 4.73 -2.57 -17.97
CA LEU A 70 5.94 -3.12 -18.58
C LEU A 70 6.42 -2.31 -19.78
N ASN A 71 5.51 -1.97 -20.69
CA ASN A 71 5.87 -1.21 -21.88
C ASN A 71 6.31 0.22 -21.55
N GLU A 72 5.68 0.86 -20.56
CA GLU A 72 6.07 2.20 -20.15
C GLU A 72 7.42 2.22 -19.44
N MET A 73 7.71 1.21 -18.61
CA MET A 73 9.06 1.04 -18.07
C MET A 73 10.09 0.98 -19.20
N ARG A 74 9.83 0.21 -20.27
CA ARG A 74 10.80 -0.01 -21.37
C ARG A 74 11.14 1.27 -22.12
N LYS A 75 10.22 2.24 -22.16
CA LYS A 75 10.43 3.52 -22.82
C LYS A 75 11.30 4.46 -21.98
N ASN A 76 11.17 4.41 -20.67
CA ASN A 76 11.84 5.32 -19.73
C ASN A 76 13.27 4.90 -19.38
N THR A 77 13.81 3.86 -20.04
CA THR A 77 14.98 3.11 -19.55
C THR A 77 16.14 3.00 -20.53
N LYS A 78 16.33 3.97 -21.44
CA LYS A 78 17.49 3.95 -22.33
C LYS A 78 18.85 3.89 -21.60
N ASP A 79 18.93 4.21 -20.30
CA ASP A 79 20.14 4.04 -19.48
C ASP A 79 19.94 3.36 -18.10
N LEU A 80 18.72 3.00 -17.68
CA LEU A 80 18.42 2.67 -16.26
C LEU A 80 17.42 1.52 -16.02
N TRP A 81 17.20 0.62 -17.01
CA TRP A 81 16.19 -0.48 -16.95
C TRP A 81 16.09 -1.23 -15.61
N ILE A 82 17.25 -1.49 -14.98
CA ILE A 82 17.35 -2.25 -13.74
C ILE A 82 16.67 -1.53 -12.55
N ARG A 83 16.64 -0.19 -12.51
CA ARG A 83 16.18 0.56 -11.34
C ARG A 83 14.65 0.61 -11.18
N PRO A 84 13.85 0.88 -12.23
CA PRO A 84 12.39 0.81 -12.15
C PRO A 84 11.87 -0.60 -11.89
N GLN A 85 12.46 -1.62 -12.53
CA GLN A 85 12.04 -3.02 -12.39
C GLN A 85 12.02 -3.44 -10.92
N TYR A 86 13.14 -3.27 -10.20
CA TYR A 86 13.20 -3.61 -8.78
C TYR A 86 12.21 -2.80 -7.92
N CYS A 87 12.07 -1.49 -8.17
CA CYS A 87 11.14 -0.68 -7.39
C CYS A 87 9.67 -1.09 -7.60
N ILE A 88 9.28 -1.47 -8.81
CA ILE A 88 7.92 -1.96 -9.09
C ILE A 88 7.72 -3.34 -8.47
N THR A 89 8.71 -4.24 -8.53
CA THR A 89 8.66 -5.53 -7.83
C THR A 89 8.48 -5.34 -6.32
N ASP A 90 9.26 -4.45 -5.69
CA ASP A 90 9.15 -4.15 -4.25
C ASP A 90 7.74 -3.64 -3.86
N ILE A 91 7.11 -2.82 -4.72
CA ILE A 91 5.71 -2.40 -4.52
C ILE A 91 4.76 -3.61 -4.60
N LEU A 92 4.90 -4.46 -5.62
CA LEU A 92 4.03 -5.60 -5.82
C LEU A 92 4.16 -6.60 -4.68
N ASP A 93 5.38 -6.90 -4.23
CA ASP A 93 5.63 -7.72 -3.04
C ASP A 93 4.89 -7.16 -1.82
N THR A 94 4.98 -5.85 -1.61
CA THR A 94 4.31 -5.17 -0.49
C THR A 94 2.79 -5.27 -0.60
N ILE A 95 2.22 -5.11 -1.80
CA ILE A 95 0.79 -5.29 -2.06
C ILE A 95 0.37 -6.74 -1.82
N MET A 96 1.15 -7.72 -2.30
CA MET A 96 0.81 -9.15 -2.28
C MET A 96 0.77 -9.76 -0.88
N VAL A 97 1.37 -9.10 0.11
CA VAL A 97 1.22 -9.45 1.54
C VAL A 97 -0.23 -9.31 2.01
N LEU A 98 -1.01 -8.39 1.41
CA LEU A 98 -2.41 -8.19 1.77
C LEU A 98 -3.32 -9.26 1.15
N ASN A 99 -4.49 -9.43 1.76
CA ASN A 99 -5.49 -10.37 1.27
C ASN A 99 -6.36 -9.75 0.16
N ASN A 100 -7.16 -10.58 -0.51
CA ASN A 100 -7.96 -10.14 -1.66
C ASN A 100 -9.02 -9.10 -1.28
N THR A 101 -9.61 -9.20 -0.08
CA THR A 101 -10.57 -8.21 0.43
C THR A 101 -9.90 -6.85 0.57
N GLN A 102 -8.70 -6.81 1.18
CA GLN A 102 -7.91 -5.59 1.32
C GLN A 102 -7.53 -4.99 -0.04
N HIS A 103 -7.22 -5.81 -1.05
CA HIS A 103 -6.94 -5.29 -2.39
C HIS A 103 -8.16 -4.58 -3.00
N ILE A 104 -9.36 -5.16 -2.89
CA ILE A 104 -10.60 -4.54 -3.37
C ILE A 104 -10.84 -3.20 -2.66
N LEU A 105 -10.74 -3.19 -1.33
CA LEU A 105 -10.91 -1.97 -0.52
C LEU A 105 -9.88 -0.90 -0.88
N LEU A 106 -8.62 -1.28 -1.15
CA LEU A 106 -7.59 -0.35 -1.61
C LEU A 106 -7.92 0.27 -2.98
N ALA A 107 -8.50 -0.50 -3.90
CA ALA A 107 -8.91 0.01 -5.20
C ALA A 107 -10.00 1.10 -5.07
N GLU A 108 -10.92 0.91 -4.11
CA GLU A 108 -11.94 1.89 -3.74
C GLU A 108 -11.33 3.12 -3.06
N SER A 109 -10.42 2.93 -2.11
CA SER A 109 -9.65 4.01 -1.49
C SER A 109 -8.90 4.88 -2.51
N MET A 110 -8.28 4.25 -3.52
CA MET A 110 -7.61 4.95 -4.62
C MET A 110 -8.61 5.79 -5.43
N LYS A 111 -9.77 5.23 -5.76
CA LYS A 111 -10.84 5.91 -6.51
C LYS A 111 -11.39 7.12 -5.76
N MET A 112 -11.57 6.99 -4.44
CA MET A 112 -12.06 8.05 -3.57
C MET A 112 -10.98 9.07 -3.17
N ARG A 113 -9.71 8.81 -3.49
CA ARG A 113 -8.56 9.67 -3.16
C ARG A 113 -8.38 9.89 -1.65
N ILE A 114 -8.57 8.83 -0.87
CA ILE A 114 -8.49 8.85 0.60
C ILE A 114 -7.24 8.18 1.18
N LEU A 115 -6.30 7.74 0.34
CA LEU A 115 -5.09 7.04 0.76
C LEU A 115 -4.25 7.83 1.78
N ALA A 116 -4.09 9.14 1.59
CA ALA A 116 -3.32 9.99 2.50
C ALA A 116 -3.90 10.01 3.91
N GLN A 117 -5.23 10.13 4.01
CA GLN A 117 -5.97 10.12 5.27
C GLN A 117 -5.88 8.74 5.94
N GLN A 118 -6.08 7.66 5.18
CA GLN A 118 -5.94 6.30 5.69
C GLN A 118 -4.52 6.01 6.17
N ARG A 119 -3.50 6.42 5.43
CA ARG A 119 -2.08 6.29 5.82
C ARG A 119 -1.82 6.96 7.16
N GLU A 120 -2.30 8.20 7.32
CA GLU A 120 -2.13 8.96 8.56
C GLU A 120 -2.87 8.31 9.74
N LEU A 121 -4.07 7.79 9.48
CA LEU A 121 -4.84 7.06 10.48
C LEU A 121 -4.09 5.81 10.95
N VAL A 122 -3.60 4.98 10.02
CA VAL A 122 -2.82 3.78 10.36
C VAL A 122 -1.53 4.16 11.10
N ARG A 123 -0.84 5.22 10.68
CA ARG A 123 0.32 5.77 11.42
C ARG A 123 -0.04 6.11 12.86
N SER A 124 -1.17 6.78 13.07
CA SER A 124 -1.62 7.20 14.41
C SER A 124 -1.92 6.03 15.35
N ILE A 125 -2.19 4.84 14.81
CA ILE A 125 -2.32 3.59 15.56
C ILE A 125 -0.93 2.99 15.81
N LEU A 126 -0.10 2.87 14.78
CA LEU A 126 1.20 2.20 14.87
C LEU A 126 2.16 2.95 15.81
N GLU A 127 2.41 4.23 15.57
CA GLU A 127 3.46 5.02 16.24
C GLU A 127 3.43 4.92 17.78
N PRO A 128 2.29 5.13 18.48
CA PRO A 128 2.26 5.02 19.94
C PRO A 128 2.28 3.58 20.45
N ASN A 129 1.83 2.59 19.66
CA ASN A 129 1.59 1.22 20.14
C ASN A 129 2.68 0.21 19.75
N PHE A 130 3.49 0.50 18.72
CA PHE A 130 4.35 -0.46 18.02
C PHE A 130 5.33 -1.27 18.90
N LYS A 131 5.79 -0.66 19.99
CA LYS A 131 6.78 -1.24 20.92
C LYS A 131 6.15 -2.20 21.93
N TYR A 132 4.82 -2.24 22.02
CA TYR A 132 4.12 -2.96 23.07
C TYR A 132 3.56 -4.29 22.55
N PRO A 133 3.88 -5.42 23.19
CA PRO A 133 3.36 -6.72 22.81
C PRO A 133 2.01 -7.07 23.48
N TRP A 134 1.48 -6.23 24.37
CA TRP A 134 0.23 -6.49 25.10
C TRP A 134 -0.93 -5.65 24.57
N HIS A 135 -2.13 -5.94 25.07
CA HIS A 135 -3.34 -5.25 24.68
C HIS A 135 -3.38 -3.81 25.18
N ILE A 136 -3.60 -2.85 24.27
CA ILE A 136 -3.71 -1.43 24.60
C ILE A 136 -4.97 -0.86 23.97
N PRO A 137 -5.96 -0.43 24.77
CA PRO A 137 -7.11 0.30 24.24
C PRO A 137 -6.64 1.62 23.60
N PHE A 138 -7.16 1.91 22.42
CA PHE A 138 -6.95 3.20 21.77
C PHE A 138 -8.26 3.72 21.19
N THR A 139 -8.24 5.00 20.80
CA THR A 139 -9.36 5.64 20.11
C THR A 139 -8.81 6.36 18.89
N LEU A 140 -9.42 6.09 17.73
CA LEU A 140 -9.10 6.77 16.49
C LEU A 140 -9.42 8.26 16.63
N LYS A 141 -8.51 9.08 16.11
CA LYS A 141 -8.62 10.54 16.16
C LYS A 141 -9.76 11.01 15.25
N PRO A 142 -10.79 11.70 15.77
CA PRO A 142 -11.91 12.18 14.95
C PRO A 142 -11.46 13.08 13.79
N GLU A 143 -10.36 13.82 13.96
CA GLU A 143 -9.79 14.72 12.96
C GLU A 143 -9.28 13.97 11.72
N LEU A 144 -8.92 12.69 11.87
CA LEU A 144 -8.49 11.81 10.78
C LEU A 144 -9.66 11.07 10.13
N LEU A 145 -10.78 10.93 10.82
CA LEU A 145 -12.00 10.30 10.30
C LEU A 145 -12.88 11.27 9.53
N THR A 146 -12.99 12.51 10.02
CA THR A 146 -13.87 13.55 9.44
C THR A 146 -13.68 13.75 7.93
N PRO A 147 -12.45 13.76 7.36
CA PRO A 147 -12.26 13.99 5.93
C PRO A 147 -12.67 12.80 5.04
N LEU A 148 -12.82 11.59 5.60
CA LEU A 148 -13.12 10.37 4.83
C LEU A 148 -14.57 10.30 4.36
N GLN A 149 -15.48 11.07 4.98
CA GLN A 149 -16.94 10.92 4.82
C GLN A 149 -17.42 9.52 5.22
N ASP A 150 -18.74 9.27 5.24
CA ASP A 150 -19.30 8.02 5.79
C ASP A 150 -18.77 6.77 5.05
N GLU A 151 -18.85 6.74 3.72
CA GLU A 151 -18.36 5.62 2.90
C GLU A 151 -16.84 5.39 3.04
N GLY A 152 -16.05 6.47 3.12
CA GLY A 152 -14.60 6.33 3.31
C GLY A 152 -14.24 5.87 4.73
N VAL A 153 -15.05 6.18 5.74
CA VAL A 153 -14.90 5.61 7.09
C VAL A 153 -15.16 4.12 7.07
N ASP A 154 -16.23 3.67 6.41
CA ASP A 154 -16.57 2.25 6.30
C ASP A 154 -15.44 1.45 5.64
N ILE A 155 -14.94 1.89 4.48
CA ILE A 155 -13.80 1.26 3.78
C ILE A 155 -12.56 1.22 4.68
N THR A 156 -12.30 2.30 5.42
CA THR A 156 -11.15 2.37 6.33
C THR A 156 -11.31 1.40 7.49
N TYR A 157 -12.51 1.25 8.04
CA TYR A 157 -12.77 0.32 9.13
C TYR A 157 -12.61 -1.12 8.66
N ASP A 158 -13.11 -1.44 7.47
CA ASP A 158 -12.96 -2.77 6.88
C ASP A 158 -11.47 -3.11 6.64
N LEU A 159 -10.66 -2.17 6.14
CA LEU A 159 -9.21 -2.36 6.02
C LEU A 159 -8.53 -2.68 7.36
N LEU A 160 -8.94 -2.00 8.44
CA LEU A 160 -8.43 -2.25 9.79
C LEU A 160 -8.91 -3.58 10.36
N VAL A 161 -10.16 -3.98 10.08
CA VAL A 161 -10.71 -5.30 10.46
C VAL A 161 -9.95 -6.42 9.77
N GLU A 162 -9.63 -6.27 8.50
CA GLU A 162 -8.80 -7.22 7.75
C GLU A 162 -7.36 -7.28 8.28
N CYS A 163 -6.89 -6.25 9.01
CA CYS A 163 -5.64 -6.30 9.77
C CYS A 163 -5.76 -6.97 11.15
N GLY A 164 -6.95 -7.44 11.51
CA GLY A 164 -7.25 -8.12 12.78
C GLY A 164 -7.72 -7.20 13.91
N LEU A 165 -7.91 -5.90 13.65
CA LEU A 165 -8.51 -5.01 14.66
C LEU A 165 -10.00 -5.29 14.82
N LYS A 166 -10.50 -5.13 16.05
CA LYS A 166 -11.93 -5.18 16.32
C LYS A 166 -12.49 -3.77 16.19
N MET A 167 -13.22 -3.52 15.11
CA MET A 167 -13.89 -2.25 14.85
C MET A 167 -15.40 -2.41 15.03
N GLU A 168 -16.08 -1.40 15.55
CA GLU A 168 -17.54 -1.34 15.60
C GLU A 168 -18.00 -0.15 14.74
N GLN A 169 -19.10 -0.32 14.00
CA GLN A 169 -19.58 0.65 12.99
C GLN A 169 -19.81 2.07 13.50
N ASN A 170 -19.98 2.27 14.81
CA ASN A 170 -20.22 3.57 15.43
C ASN A 170 -19.25 3.89 16.58
N SER A 171 -18.12 3.18 16.65
CA SER A 171 -17.14 3.35 17.72
C SER A 171 -15.75 3.56 17.13
N PRO A 172 -15.10 4.70 17.40
CA PRO A 172 -13.70 4.90 17.06
C PRO A 172 -12.75 4.10 17.97
N ARG A 173 -13.27 3.29 18.89
CA ARG A 173 -12.47 2.56 19.88
C ARG A 173 -12.08 1.20 19.34
N SER A 174 -10.83 0.82 19.59
CA SER A 174 -10.35 -0.53 19.36
C SER A 174 -9.23 -0.87 20.36
N THR A 175 -8.67 -2.06 20.24
CA THR A 175 -7.61 -2.56 21.12
C THR A 175 -6.46 -3.05 20.27
N TRP A 176 -5.27 -2.48 20.48
CA TRP A 176 -4.02 -2.97 19.93
C TRP A 176 -3.70 -4.35 20.47
N SER A 177 -2.99 -5.17 19.70
CA SER A 177 -2.35 -6.40 20.14
C SER A 177 -1.10 -6.68 19.31
N LEU A 178 -0.30 -7.67 19.70
CA LEU A 178 0.91 -8.01 18.94
C LEU A 178 0.56 -8.58 17.56
N GLU A 179 -0.55 -9.29 17.43
CA GLU A 179 -0.99 -9.97 16.21
C GLU A 179 -1.35 -8.99 15.09
N VAL A 180 -1.85 -7.79 15.43
CA VAL A 180 -2.21 -6.78 14.41
C VAL A 180 -0.99 -5.98 13.92
N LYS A 181 0.17 -6.12 14.57
CA LYS A 181 1.37 -5.34 14.26
C LYS A 181 1.86 -5.58 12.84
N GLU A 182 2.02 -6.84 12.44
CA GLU A 182 2.50 -7.18 11.09
C GLU A 182 1.50 -6.75 10.01
N PRO A 183 0.19 -7.10 10.09
CA PRO A 183 -0.80 -6.66 9.12
C PRO A 183 -0.92 -5.13 8.98
N LEU A 184 -0.96 -4.39 10.10
CA LEU A 184 -1.03 -2.93 10.06
C LEU A 184 0.25 -2.30 9.48
N SER A 185 1.42 -2.92 9.72
CA SER A 185 2.68 -2.46 9.11
C SER A 185 2.67 -2.64 7.59
N ALA A 186 2.15 -3.77 7.12
CA ALA A 186 1.99 -4.03 5.68
C ALA A 186 1.00 -3.04 5.05
N LEU A 187 -0.16 -2.82 5.67
CA LEU A 187 -1.13 -1.84 5.21
C LEU A 187 -0.54 -0.41 5.17
N TYR A 188 0.20 -0.01 6.21
CA TYR A 188 0.90 1.28 6.25
C TYR A 188 1.90 1.42 5.10
N GLY A 189 2.67 0.37 4.81
CA GLY A 189 3.58 0.31 3.66
C GLY A 189 2.84 0.51 2.33
N VAL A 190 1.81 -0.31 2.07
CA VAL A 190 1.02 -0.23 0.83
C VAL A 190 0.40 1.15 0.64
N LEU A 191 -0.27 1.70 1.67
CA LEU A 191 -0.86 3.03 1.61
C LEU A 191 0.19 4.11 1.33
N SER A 192 1.40 3.98 1.89
CA SER A 192 2.49 4.93 1.68
C SER A 192 3.01 4.91 0.25
N LEU A 193 3.22 3.72 -0.32
CA LEU A 193 3.71 3.56 -1.69
C LEU A 193 2.66 3.99 -2.72
N LEU A 194 1.39 3.60 -2.53
CA LEU A 194 0.29 4.02 -3.42
C LEU A 194 0.07 5.54 -3.36
N GLN A 195 0.15 6.15 -2.18
CA GLN A 195 0.08 7.61 -2.06
C GLN A 195 1.25 8.30 -2.77
N GLN A 196 2.47 7.75 -2.68
CA GLN A 196 3.63 8.31 -3.36
C GLN A 196 3.50 8.28 -4.89
N LEU A 197 2.83 7.26 -5.44
CA LEU A 197 2.50 7.21 -6.87
C LEU A 197 1.47 8.29 -7.24
N ALA A 198 0.48 8.55 -6.38
CA ALA A 198 -0.53 9.59 -6.58
C ALA A 198 0.01 11.01 -6.40
N ASP A 199 1.03 11.21 -5.56
CA ASP A 199 1.57 12.53 -5.21
C ASP A 199 2.00 13.31 -6.46
N PRO A 200 1.71 14.63 -6.53
CA PRO A 200 2.02 15.48 -7.68
C PRO A 200 3.50 15.48 -8.10
#